data_AF-A0A9E8MVH5-F1
#
_entry.id   AF-A0A9E8MVH5-F1
#
_cell.length_a   1.000
_cell.length_b   1.000
_cell.length_c   1.000
_cell.angle_alpha   90.00
_cell.angle_beta   90.00
_cell.angle_gamma   90.00
#
_symmetry.space_group_name_H-M   'P 1'
#
loop_
_entity.id
_entity.type
_entity.pdbx_description
1 polymer ?
#
loop_
_entity_poly.entity_id
_entity_poly.type
_entity_poly.pdbx_seq_one_letter_code
_entity_poly.pdbx_strand_id
1 'polypeptide(L)'
;MNIKIVLLFVFTLIYLSGFSQEIKLIEGIAYIDNAKYISLEKTNKKKYIIGNTDTKEEILKIELFKSYNTIDKRTHKLPRVFFIRINETMEFESDIQSEIELVRFLYKNKIVFFDGKPNEKKVFDYLEYLKNYRN
;
A
#
# COMPACT_ATOMS: atom_id res chain seq x y z
N MET A 1 -32.11 3.03 -34.53
CA MET A 1 -31.47 2.71 -33.24
C MET A 1 -31.58 3.94 -32.35
N ASN A 2 -32.18 3.81 -31.17
CA ASN A 2 -32.54 4.95 -30.33
C ASN A 2 -31.27 5.60 -29.74
N ILE A 3 -31.03 6.89 -30.00
CA ILE A 3 -29.81 7.61 -29.55
C ILE A 3 -29.57 7.47 -28.04
N LYS A 4 -30.66 7.37 -27.26
CA LYS A 4 -30.63 7.14 -25.81
C LYS A 4 -30.04 5.78 -25.42
N ILE A 5 -30.28 4.74 -26.21
CA ILE A 5 -29.75 3.38 -25.98
C ILE A 5 -28.25 3.33 -26.30
N VAL A 6 -27.83 4.04 -27.36
CA VAL A 6 -26.40 4.16 -27.73
C VAL A 6 -25.62 4.88 -26.64
N LEU A 7 -26.15 5.98 -26.10
CA LEU A 7 -25.54 6.71 -24.98
C LEU A 7 -25.41 5.83 -23.74
N LEU A 8 -26.43 5.04 -23.39
CA LEU A 8 -26.39 4.14 -22.24
C LEU A 8 -25.27 3.09 -22.38
N PHE A 9 -25.07 2.55 -23.59
CA PHE A 9 -24.00 1.60 -23.89
C PHE A 9 -22.60 2.23 -23.83
N VAL A 10 -22.47 3.49 -24.26
CA VAL A 10 -21.19 4.21 -24.18
C VAL A 10 -20.83 4.50 -22.72
N PHE A 11 -21.80 4.90 -21.88
CA PHE A 11 -21.55 5.13 -20.46
C PHE A 11 -21.19 3.85 -19.70
N THR A 12 -21.81 2.71 -20.01
CA THR A 12 -21.44 1.43 -19.38
C THR A 12 -20.07 0.93 -19.82
N LEU A 13 -19.68 1.12 -21.09
CA LEU A 13 -18.34 0.78 -21.56
C LEU A 13 -17.24 1.63 -20.90
N ILE A 14 -17.47 2.93 -20.73
CA ILE A 14 -16.55 3.83 -20.00
C ILE A 14 -16.44 3.38 -18.53
N TYR A 15 -17.57 3.00 -17.91
CA TYR A 15 -17.59 2.52 -16.53
C TYR A 15 -16.86 1.17 -16.35
N LEU A 16 -16.96 0.27 -17.33
CA LEU A 16 -16.25 -1.02 -17.33
C LEU A 16 -14.75 -0.88 -17.63
N SER A 17 -14.36 0.12 -18.43
CA SER A 17 -12.95 0.48 -18.64
C SER A 17 -12.35 1.27 -17.46
N GLY A 18 -13.16 1.60 -16.47
CA GLY A 18 -12.83 2.46 -15.35
C GLY A 18 -11.81 1.85 -14.39
N PHE A 19 -10.56 2.23 -14.60
CA PHE A 19 -9.54 2.43 -13.56
C PHE A 19 -8.97 1.16 -12.89
N SER A 20 -8.39 0.26 -13.67
CA SER A 20 -7.26 -0.51 -13.13
C SER A 20 -6.05 0.42 -13.08
N GLN A 21 -5.71 0.91 -11.89
CA GLN A 21 -4.49 1.71 -11.66
C GLN A 21 -3.26 0.95 -12.14
N GLU A 22 -2.54 1.53 -13.09
CA GLU A 22 -1.34 0.94 -13.66
C GLU A 22 -0.17 1.19 -12.72
N ILE A 23 0.41 0.12 -12.17
CA ILE A 23 1.58 0.21 -11.29
C ILE A 23 2.79 -0.33 -12.05
N LYS A 24 3.83 0.50 -12.18
CA LYS A 24 5.11 0.14 -12.81
C LYS A 24 6.24 0.29 -11.81
N LEU A 25 7.22 -0.60 -11.91
CA LEU A 25 8.49 -0.49 -11.19
C LEU A 25 9.59 -0.35 -12.22
N ILE A 26 10.28 0.79 -12.20
CA ILE A 26 11.37 1.10 -13.13
C ILE A 26 12.55 1.55 -12.28
N GLU A 27 13.64 0.79 -12.33
CA GLU A 27 14.90 1.11 -11.61
C GLU A 27 14.70 1.40 -10.11
N GLY A 28 13.85 0.61 -9.44
CA GLY A 28 13.56 0.78 -8.01
C GLY A 28 12.64 1.97 -7.68
N ILE A 29 12.07 2.63 -8.67
CA ILE A 29 11.04 3.67 -8.49
C ILE A 29 9.69 3.10 -8.90
N ALA A 30 8.71 3.24 -7.99
CA ALA A 30 7.33 2.91 -8.25
C ALA A 30 6.60 4.10 -8.89
N TYR A 31 5.85 3.80 -9.94
CA TYR A 31 4.96 4.72 -10.64
C TYR A 31 3.53 4.22 -10.53
N ILE A 32 2.58 5.13 -10.32
CA ILE A 32 1.15 4.88 -10.37
C ILE A 32 0.59 5.77 -11.47
N ASP A 33 -0.03 5.17 -12.48
CA ASP A 33 -0.57 5.86 -13.67
C ASP A 33 0.48 6.79 -14.31
N ASN A 34 1.72 6.30 -14.42
CA ASN A 34 2.92 6.99 -14.93
C ASN A 34 3.44 8.16 -14.10
N ALA A 35 2.88 8.45 -12.94
CA ALA A 35 3.41 9.45 -12.02
C ALA A 35 4.24 8.80 -10.91
N LYS A 36 5.39 9.40 -10.58
CA LYS A 36 6.31 8.91 -9.54
C LYS A 36 5.61 8.88 -8.20
N TYR A 37 5.88 7.84 -7.42
CA TYR A 37 5.23 7.65 -6.13
C TYR A 37 6.24 7.44 -5.00
N ILE A 38 7.00 6.35 -5.02
CA ILE A 38 7.97 6.00 -3.96
C ILE A 38 9.20 5.34 -4.56
N SER A 39 10.35 5.49 -3.92
CA SER A 39 11.47 4.58 -4.14
C SER A 39 11.29 3.32 -3.28
N LEU A 40 11.67 2.18 -3.83
CA LEU A 40 11.54 0.88 -3.22
C LEU A 40 12.87 0.14 -3.37
N GLU A 41 13.48 -0.16 -2.24
CA GLU A 41 14.69 -0.96 -2.16
C GLU A 41 14.38 -2.26 -1.43
N LYS A 42 14.74 -3.39 -2.04
CA LYS A 42 14.59 -4.72 -1.45
C LYS A 42 15.88 -5.15 -0.79
N THR A 43 15.94 -5.07 0.54
CA THR A 43 17.11 -5.50 1.32
C THR A 43 17.21 -7.02 1.40
N ASN A 44 16.08 -7.73 1.50
CA ASN A 44 16.04 -9.19 1.41
C ASN A 44 14.67 -9.71 0.95
N LYS A 45 14.47 -11.04 0.92
CA LYS A 45 13.20 -11.67 0.47
C LYS A 45 11.94 -11.15 1.18
N LYS A 46 12.07 -10.62 2.40
CA LYS A 46 10.97 -10.23 3.29
C LYS A 46 11.07 -8.78 3.77
N LYS A 47 12.14 -8.04 3.47
CA LYS A 47 12.40 -6.70 3.99
C LYS A 47 12.57 -5.71 2.86
N TYR A 48 11.89 -4.58 3.00
CA TYR A 48 11.87 -3.48 2.04
C TYR A 48 12.10 -2.16 2.76
N ILE A 49 12.81 -1.26 2.11
CA ILE A 49 12.97 0.13 2.51
C ILE A 49 12.20 0.95 1.48
N ILE A 50 11.34 1.82 1.98
CA ILE A 50 10.58 2.75 1.15
C ILE A 50 11.15 4.15 1.38
N GLY A 51 11.43 4.86 0.29
CA GLY A 51 11.94 6.22 0.34
C GLY A 51 11.08 7.20 -0.46
N ASN A 52 11.30 8.49 -0.19
CA ASN A 52 10.78 9.56 -1.00
C ASN A 52 11.60 9.69 -2.30
N THR A 53 10.96 9.81 -3.45
CA THR A 53 11.65 9.87 -4.76
C THR A 53 12.42 11.17 -4.98
N ASP A 54 11.99 12.25 -4.36
CA ASP A 54 12.54 13.59 -4.57
C ASP A 54 13.63 13.90 -3.55
N THR A 55 13.38 13.64 -2.26
CA THR A 55 14.36 13.89 -1.18
C THR A 55 15.35 12.75 -0.98
N LYS A 56 15.03 11.55 -1.48
CA LYS A 56 15.79 10.29 -1.24
C LYS A 56 15.84 9.86 0.24
N GLU A 57 15.03 10.48 1.10
CA GLU A 57 14.96 10.11 2.50
C GLU A 57 14.20 8.78 2.66
N GLU A 58 14.70 7.90 3.52
CA GLU A 58 13.95 6.72 3.96
C GLU A 58 12.73 7.17 4.76
N ILE A 59 11.55 6.71 4.38
CA ILE A 59 10.29 7.05 5.06
C ILE A 59 9.73 5.86 5.84
N LEU A 60 9.87 4.63 5.33
CA LEU A 60 9.33 3.43 5.97
C LEU A 60 10.31 2.25 5.85
N LYS A 61 10.22 1.33 6.82
CA LYS A 61 10.79 -0.02 6.72
C LYS A 61 9.66 -1.03 6.81
N ILE A 62 9.64 -2.01 5.91
CA ILE A 62 8.57 -2.99 5.83
C ILE A 62 9.15 -4.38 5.98
N GLU A 63 8.61 -5.16 6.91
CA GLU A 63 8.95 -6.56 7.11
C GLU A 63 7.72 -7.44 6.89
N LEU A 64 7.85 -8.43 6.00
CA LEU A 64 6.83 -9.42 5.70
C LEU A 64 7.11 -10.69 6.51
N PHE A 65 6.27 -10.98 7.50
CA PHE A 65 6.36 -12.23 8.25
C PHE A 65 5.08 -13.06 8.10
N LYS A 66 5.20 -14.34 8.43
CA LYS A 66 4.07 -15.27 8.45
C LYS A 66 3.82 -15.62 9.91
N SER A 67 2.59 -15.53 10.36
CA SER A 67 2.16 -15.95 11.69
C SER A 67 1.03 -16.95 11.55
N TYR A 68 1.14 -18.08 12.26
CA TYR A 68 0.03 -19.05 12.33
C TYR A 68 -0.93 -18.62 13.42
N ASN A 69 -2.17 -18.33 13.06
CA ASN A 69 -3.23 -18.10 14.03
C ASN A 69 -3.86 -19.44 14.40
N THR A 70 -3.78 -19.76 15.70
CA THR A 70 -4.26 -21.03 16.25
C THR A 70 -5.79 -21.09 16.37
N ILE A 71 -6.46 -19.94 16.42
CA ILE A 71 -7.92 -19.84 16.58
C ILE A 71 -8.61 -20.20 15.26
N ASP A 72 -8.18 -19.61 14.16
CA ASP A 72 -8.75 -19.85 12.83
C ASP A 72 -8.00 -20.93 12.02
N LYS A 73 -6.91 -21.47 12.57
CA LYS A 73 -6.03 -22.48 11.97
C LYS A 73 -5.41 -22.05 10.64
N ARG A 74 -5.23 -20.75 10.40
CA ARG A 74 -4.66 -20.20 9.15
C ARG A 74 -3.31 -19.53 9.38
N THR A 75 -2.46 -19.60 8.35
CA THR A 75 -1.23 -18.80 8.32
C THR A 75 -1.52 -17.45 7.69
N HIS A 76 -1.44 -16.40 8.49
CA HIS A 76 -1.55 -15.02 8.03
C HIS A 76 -0.19 -14.50 7.59
N LYS A 77 -0.16 -13.80 6.46
CA LYS A 77 1.00 -12.98 6.12
C LYS A 77 0.73 -11.57 6.63
N LEU A 78 1.64 -11.09 7.46
CA LEU A 78 1.48 -9.83 8.16
C LEU A 78 2.62 -8.90 7.72
N PRO A 79 2.34 -7.86 6.93
CA PRO A 79 3.26 -6.76 6.77
C PRO A 79 3.30 -5.93 8.06
N ARG A 80 4.50 -5.80 8.62
CA ARG A 80 4.83 -4.82 9.66
C ARG A 80 5.45 -3.61 9.00
N VAL A 81 4.81 -2.46 9.14
CA VAL A 81 5.23 -1.17 8.59
C VAL A 81 5.76 -0.31 9.72
N PHE A 82 7.06 -0.06 9.70
CA PHE A 82 7.74 0.84 10.63
C PHE A 82 7.88 2.23 10.00
N PHE A 83 7.39 3.24 10.71
CA PHE A 83 7.42 4.64 10.33
C PHE A 83 8.64 5.31 10.97
N ILE A 84 9.64 5.61 10.14
CA ILE A 84 10.97 6.00 10.62
C ILE A 84 10.92 7.30 11.44
N ARG A 85 10.23 8.32 10.93
CA ARG A 85 10.19 9.66 11.54
C ARG A 85 9.55 9.68 12.93
N ILE A 86 8.47 8.92 13.12
CA ILE A 86 7.74 8.86 14.39
C ILE A 86 8.17 7.67 15.26
N ASN A 87 9.06 6.81 14.76
CA ASN A 87 9.56 5.62 15.45
C ASN A 87 8.46 4.65 15.94
N GLU A 88 7.40 4.50 15.13
CA GLU A 88 6.24 3.68 15.48
C GLU A 88 5.94 2.62 14.42
N THR A 89 5.20 1.57 14.83
CA THR A 89 4.93 0.41 13.99
C THR A 89 3.44 0.12 13.87
N MET A 90 3.01 -0.22 12.65
CA MET A 90 1.67 -0.70 12.35
C MET A 90 1.72 -2.08 11.68
N GLU A 91 0.87 -3.00 12.13
CA GLU A 91 0.76 -4.34 11.56
C GLU A 91 -0.57 -4.46 10.80
N PHE A 92 -0.55 -5.21 9.70
CA PHE A 92 -1.71 -5.43 8.87
C PHE A 92 -1.88 -6.91 8.55
N GLU A 93 -3.10 -7.34 8.30
CA GLU A 93 -3.40 -8.66 7.74
C GLU A 93 -3.52 -8.53 6.22
N SER A 94 -2.46 -8.89 5.49
CA SER A 94 -2.42 -8.76 4.03
C SER A 94 -1.43 -9.73 3.40
N ASP A 95 -1.90 -10.48 2.39
CA ASP A 95 -1.03 -11.36 1.62
C ASP A 95 -0.30 -10.60 0.50
N ILE A 96 0.88 -10.06 0.82
CA ILE A 96 1.77 -9.42 -0.14
C ILE A 96 2.76 -10.45 -0.69
N GLN A 97 2.70 -10.70 -2.00
CA GLN A 97 3.51 -11.69 -2.70
C GLN A 97 4.54 -11.08 -3.67
N SER A 98 4.32 -9.85 -4.11
CA SER A 98 5.20 -9.13 -5.04
C SER A 98 5.44 -7.68 -4.64
N GLU A 99 6.46 -7.06 -5.24
CA GLU A 99 6.75 -5.63 -5.05
C GLU A 99 5.61 -4.74 -5.59
N ILE A 100 5.00 -5.13 -6.71
CA ILE A 100 3.83 -4.44 -7.27
C ILE A 100 2.67 -4.49 -6.28
N GLU A 101 2.44 -5.65 -5.65
CA GLU A 101 1.42 -5.77 -4.60
C GLU A 101 1.76 -4.96 -3.36
N LEU A 102 3.05 -4.85 -2.99
CA LEU A 102 3.48 -3.99 -1.90
C LEU A 102 3.17 -2.52 -2.17
N VAL A 103 3.53 -2.03 -3.36
CA VAL A 103 3.21 -0.66 -3.80
C VAL A 103 1.69 -0.44 -3.79
N ARG A 104 0.93 -1.40 -4.34
CA ARG A 104 -0.54 -1.36 -4.35
C ARG A 104 -1.10 -1.31 -2.94
N PHE A 105 -0.55 -2.10 -2.02
CA PHE A 105 -0.92 -2.14 -0.62
C PHE A 105 -0.69 -0.77 0.04
N LEU A 106 0.49 -0.17 -0.15
CA LEU A 106 0.83 1.14 0.40
C LEU A 106 -0.12 2.22 -0.09
N TYR A 107 -0.40 2.24 -1.40
CA TYR A 107 -1.27 3.23 -2.01
C TYR A 107 -2.74 3.05 -1.61
N LYS A 108 -3.30 1.84 -1.72
CA LYS A 108 -4.70 1.56 -1.36
C LYS A 108 -4.98 1.83 0.12
N ASN A 109 -4.03 1.49 0.99
CA ASN A 109 -4.16 1.75 2.42
C ASN A 109 -3.77 3.18 2.80
N LYS A 110 -3.38 4.05 1.86
CA LYS A 110 -2.95 5.43 2.14
C LYS A 110 -1.88 5.47 3.24
N ILE A 111 -0.93 4.54 3.18
CA ILE A 111 0.20 4.45 4.14
C ILE A 111 1.24 5.52 3.80
N VAL A 112 1.44 5.76 2.51
CA VAL A 112 2.21 6.88 1.97
C VAL A 112 1.28 7.67 1.05
N PHE A 113 1.33 9.00 1.14
CA PHE A 113 0.61 9.89 0.25
C PHE A 113 1.32 10.01 -1.10
N PHE A 114 0.61 10.54 -2.09
CA PHE A 114 1.17 10.67 -3.44
C PHE A 114 2.39 11.60 -3.51
N ASP A 115 2.53 12.52 -2.56
CA ASP A 115 3.71 13.39 -2.41
C ASP A 115 4.89 12.70 -1.70
N GLY A 116 4.81 11.38 -1.51
CA GLY A 116 5.86 10.57 -0.89
C GLY A 116 5.98 10.78 0.63
N LYS A 117 5.00 11.43 1.29
CA LYS A 117 5.00 11.58 2.75
C LYS A 117 4.29 10.41 3.44
N PRO A 118 4.84 9.86 4.54
CA PRO A 118 4.15 8.85 5.32
C PRO A 118 2.90 9.43 6.00
N ASN A 119 1.83 8.64 6.06
CA ASN A 119 0.59 9.02 6.75
C ASN A 119 0.67 8.72 8.25
N GLU A 120 1.39 9.56 8.98
CA GLU A 120 1.63 9.41 10.43
C GLU A 120 0.31 9.40 11.23
N LYS A 121 -0.70 10.16 10.82
CA LYS A 121 -2.02 10.18 11.48
C LYS A 121 -2.62 8.77 11.57
N LYS A 122 -2.52 7.99 10.48
CA LYS A 122 -3.05 6.63 10.45
C LYS A 122 -2.41 5.72 11.50
N VAL A 123 -1.13 5.95 11.82
CA VAL A 123 -0.43 5.19 12.86
C VAL A 123 -0.94 5.57 14.24
N PHE A 124 -1.11 6.87 14.52
CA PHE A 124 -1.66 7.30 15.80
C PHE A 124 -3.10 6.79 16.02
N ASP A 125 -3.95 6.85 15.01
CA ASP A 125 -5.32 6.31 15.07
C ASP A 125 -5.31 4.79 15.39
N TYR A 126 -4.37 4.05 14.81
CA TYR A 126 -4.18 2.62 15.09
C TYR A 126 -3.71 2.35 16.52
N LEU A 127 -2.74 3.10 17.01
CA LEU A 127 -2.22 2.97 18.36
C LEU A 127 -3.29 3.29 19.41
N GLU A 128 -4.12 4.31 19.15
CA GLU A 128 -5.27 4.64 20.01
C GLU A 128 -6.30 3.51 20.05
N TYR A 129 -6.65 2.94 18.88
CA TYR A 129 -7.53 1.77 18.79
C TYR A 129 -7.00 0.59 19.62
N LEU A 130 -5.71 0.27 19.50
CA LEU A 130 -5.10 -0.83 20.27
C LEU A 130 -5.12 -0.56 21.78
N LYS A 131 -4.92 0.69 22.20
CA LYS A 131 -4.99 1.08 23.61
C LYS A 131 -6.41 0.87 24.16
N ASN A 132 -7.43 1.25 23.40
CA ASN A 132 -8.83 1.10 23.80
C ASN A 132 -9.29 -0.35 23.82
N TYR A 133 -8.77 -1.21 22.93
CA TYR A 133 -9.09 -2.65 22.91
C TYR A 133 -8.47 -3.43 24.08
N ARG A 134 -7.38 -2.92 24.66
CA ARG A 134 -6.68 -3.56 25.79
C ARG A 134 -7.23 -3.19 27.17
N ASN A 135 -8.10 -2.18 27.23
CA ASN A 135 -8.80 -1.75 28.45
C ASN A 135 -10.21 -2.36 28.50
#